data_AF-A0A847FN81-F1
#
_entry.id   AF-A0A847FN81-F1
#
_cell.length_a   1.000
_cell.length_b   1.000
_cell.length_c   1.000
_cell.angle_alpha   90.00
_cell.angle_beta   90.00
_cell.angle_gamma   90.00
#
_symmetry.space_group_name_H-M   'P 1'
#
loop_
_entity.id
_entity.type
_entity.pdbx_description
1 polymer ?
#
loop_
_entity_poly.entity_id
_entity_poly.type
_entity_poly.pdbx_seq_one_letter_code
_entity_poly.pdbx_strand_id
1 'polypeptide(L)'
;MRFVSFPDWIRKIYATRDDELDCDQVADMLAGYVDALVAGQEIGTCFSAVEQHLAQCSHCLEVSVALREVVRQESEQVLPVATSVE
;
A
#
# COMPACT_ATOMS: atom_id res chain seq x y z
N MET A 1 -1.68 -14.13 16.11
CA MET A 1 -2.84 -14.10 15.19
C MET A 1 -3.81 -13.03 15.68
N ARG A 2 -3.99 -11.95 14.90
CA ARG A 2 -4.98 -10.91 15.19
C ARG A 2 -6.31 -11.38 14.63
N PHE A 3 -7.24 -11.79 15.49
CA PHE A 3 -8.58 -12.15 15.04
C PHE A 3 -9.30 -10.88 14.60
N VAL A 4 -9.71 -10.85 13.33
CA VAL A 4 -10.59 -9.81 12.78
C VAL A 4 -11.99 -9.98 13.37
N SER A 5 -12.63 -8.87 13.75
CA SER A 5 -13.98 -8.93 14.32
C SER A 5 -14.99 -9.32 13.24
N PHE A 6 -16.11 -9.94 13.62
CA PHE A 6 -17.19 -10.27 12.68
C PHE A 6 -17.64 -9.07 11.82
N PRO A 7 -17.82 -7.85 12.38
CA PRO A 7 -18.08 -6.65 11.57
C PRO A 7 -17.01 -6.33 10.52
N ASP A 8 -15.74 -6.54 10.83
CA ASP A 8 -14.66 -6.30 9.87
C ASP A 8 -14.70 -7.30 8.72
N TRP A 9 -15.06 -8.55 9.01
CA TRP A 9 -15.26 -9.59 8.00
C TRP A 9 -16.39 -9.22 7.05
N ILE A 10 -17.53 -8.76 7.59
CA ILE A 10 -18.66 -8.30 6.79
C ILE A 10 -18.27 -7.09 5.93
N ARG A 11 -17.56 -6.10 6.49
CA ARG A 11 -17.08 -4.95 5.71
C ARG A 11 -16.19 -5.36 4.54
N LYS A 12 -15.30 -6.33 4.74
CA LYS A 12 -14.42 -6.83 3.67
C LYS A 12 -15.22 -7.48 2.54
N ILE A 13 -16.21 -8.33 2.86
CA ILE A 13 -17.08 -8.95 1.85
C ILE A 13 -17.83 -7.89 1.04
N TYR A 14 -18.41 -6.87 1.69
CA TYR A 14 -19.14 -5.84 0.97
C TYR A 14 -18.25 -4.86 0.21
N ALA A 15 -16.95 -4.83 0.49
CA ALA A 15 -15.97 -4.01 -0.21
C ALA A 15 -15.41 -4.68 -1.47
N THR A 16 -15.81 -5.92 -1.78
CA THR A 16 -15.30 -6.63 -2.95
C THR A 16 -15.84 -6.04 -4.26
N ARG A 17 -15.05 -6.09 -5.33
CA ARG A 17 -15.45 -5.65 -6.68
C ARG A 17 -15.09 -6.70 -7.73
N ASP A 18 -15.76 -6.64 -8.88
CA ASP A 18 -15.50 -7.56 -10.00
C ASP A 18 -14.11 -7.32 -10.65
N ASP A 19 -13.58 -6.10 -10.52
CA ASP A 19 -12.31 -5.63 -11.10
C ASP A 19 -11.18 -5.52 -10.07
N GLU A 20 -11.04 -6.52 -9.21
CA GLU A 20 -10.00 -6.54 -8.18
C GLU A 20 -8.61 -6.84 -8.72
N LEU A 21 -7.62 -6.07 -8.25
CA LEU A 21 -6.22 -6.37 -8.46
C LEU A 21 -5.77 -7.48 -7.51
N ASP A 22 -4.96 -8.41 -8.02
CA ASP A 22 -4.20 -9.33 -7.18
C ASP A 22 -2.95 -8.66 -6.59
N CYS A 23 -2.25 -9.38 -5.70
CA CYS A 23 -1.06 -8.85 -5.02
C CYS A 23 0.07 -8.49 -5.99
N ASP A 24 0.24 -9.24 -7.08
CA ASP A 24 1.33 -9.05 -8.04
C ASP A 24 1.07 -7.79 -8.87
N GLN A 25 -0.17 -7.62 -9.35
CA GLN A 25 -0.63 -6.43 -10.04
C GLN A 25 -0.50 -5.17 -9.17
N VAL A 26 -0.80 -5.27 -7.87
CA VAL A 26 -0.60 -4.16 -6.93
C VAL A 26 0.87 -3.85 -6.75
N ALA A 27 1.74 -4.85 -6.65
CA ALA A 27 3.17 -4.66 -6.49
C ALA A 27 3.77 -3.87 -7.67
N ASP A 28 3.34 -4.17 -8.89
CA ASP A 28 3.78 -3.45 -10.11
C ASP A 28 3.38 -1.97 -10.10
N MET A 29 2.23 -1.65 -9.51
CA MET A 29 1.70 -0.28 -9.44
C MET A 29 2.14 0.50 -8.21
N LEU A 30 2.72 -0.18 -7.21
CA LEU A 30 2.93 0.36 -5.87
C LEU A 30 3.94 1.50 -5.84
N ALA A 31 4.99 1.43 -6.66
CA ALA A 31 6.00 2.48 -6.76
C ALA A 31 5.37 3.79 -7.25
N GLY A 32 4.64 3.76 -8.37
CA GLY A 32 3.97 4.95 -8.90
C GLY A 32 2.89 5.50 -7.96
N TYR A 33 2.18 4.62 -7.23
CA TYR A 33 1.24 5.03 -6.20
C TYR A 33 1.94 5.80 -5.06
N VAL A 34 3.06 5.29 -4.55
CA VAL A 34 3.82 5.91 -3.47
C VAL A 34 4.43 7.23 -3.91
N ASP A 35 4.99 7.31 -5.11
CA ASP A 35 5.53 8.56 -5.65
C ASP A 35 4.47 9.65 -5.72
N ALA A 36 3.27 9.31 -6.22
CA ALA A 36 2.13 10.22 -6.26
C ALA A 36 1.70 10.67 -4.85
N LEU A 37 1.69 9.76 -3.86
CA LEU A 37 1.38 10.08 -2.46
C LEU A 37 2.39 11.07 -1.86
N VAL A 38 3.69 10.84 -2.08
CA VAL A 38 4.76 11.69 -1.54
C VAL A 38 4.77 13.06 -2.22
N ALA A 39 4.51 13.10 -3.53
CA ALA A 39 4.37 14.34 -4.28
C ALA A 39 3.11 15.14 -3.93
N GLY A 40 2.22 14.60 -3.10
CA GLY A 40 0.95 15.25 -2.72
C GLY A 40 -0.03 15.36 -3.90
N GLN A 41 0.10 14.50 -4.91
CA GLN A 41 -0.81 14.46 -6.05
C GLN A 41 -2.15 13.85 -5.63
N GLU A 42 -3.23 14.29 -6.29
CA GLU A 42 -4.51 13.62 -6.12
C GLU A 42 -4.45 12.22 -6.75
N ILE A 43 -4.47 11.22 -5.87
CA ILE A 43 -4.43 9.78 -6.19
C ILE A 43 -5.64 9.36 -7.05
N GLY A 44 -6.76 10.09 -6.91
CA GLY A 44 -7.91 10.07 -7.81
C GLY A 44 -8.44 8.68 -8.17
N THR A 45 -9.06 8.58 -9.35
CA THR A 45 -9.56 7.31 -9.88
C THR A 45 -8.44 6.37 -10.32
N CYS A 46 -7.26 6.92 -10.66
CA CYS A 46 -6.12 6.19 -11.24
C CYS A 46 -5.58 5.07 -10.33
N PHE A 47 -5.64 5.25 -9.00
CA PHE A 47 -5.15 4.26 -8.04
C PHE A 47 -6.27 3.70 -7.15
N SER A 48 -7.53 3.94 -7.49
CA SER A 48 -8.68 3.48 -6.69
C SER A 48 -8.69 1.95 -6.46
N ALA A 49 -8.25 1.17 -7.45
CA ALA A 49 -8.13 -0.29 -7.34
C ALA A 49 -6.98 -0.72 -6.41
N VAL A 50 -5.88 0.05 -6.39
CA VAL A 50 -4.77 -0.15 -5.44
C VAL A 50 -5.26 0.13 -4.02
N GLU A 51 -5.93 1.26 -3.79
CA GLU A 51 -6.47 1.61 -2.47
C GLU A 51 -7.48 0.58 -1.94
N GLN A 52 -8.34 0.06 -2.82
CA GLN A 52 -9.24 -1.02 -2.49
C GLN A 52 -8.47 -2.27 -2.03
N HIS A 53 -7.42 -2.67 -2.75
CA HIS A 53 -6.64 -3.84 -2.37
C HIS A 53 -5.90 -3.60 -1.03
N LEU A 54 -5.31 -2.42 -0.82
CA LEU A 54 -4.62 -2.09 0.44
C LEU A 54 -5.57 -2.09 1.65
N ALA A 55 -6.85 -1.78 1.46
CA ALA A 55 -7.86 -1.89 2.50
C ALA A 55 -8.19 -3.36 2.87
N GLN A 56 -7.94 -4.30 1.97
CA GLN A 56 -8.27 -5.72 2.14
C GLN A 56 -7.05 -6.56 2.54
N CYS A 57 -5.87 -6.27 2.00
CA CYS A 57 -4.63 -7.02 2.16
C CYS A 57 -3.63 -6.30 3.08
N SER A 58 -3.42 -6.82 4.28
CA SER A 58 -2.47 -6.22 5.24
C SER A 58 -1.03 -6.30 4.75
N HIS A 59 -0.67 -7.33 3.99
CA HIS A 59 0.69 -7.50 3.48
C HIS A 59 1.05 -6.37 2.49
N CYS A 60 0.21 -6.12 1.50
CA CYS A 60 0.45 -5.05 0.54
C CYS A 60 0.42 -3.67 1.20
N LEU A 61 -0.42 -3.47 2.23
CA LEU A 61 -0.41 -2.24 3.04
C LEU A 61 0.91 -2.03 3.79
N GLU A 62 1.46 -3.08 4.40
CA GLU A 62 2.75 -3.00 5.07
C GLU A 62 3.87 -2.63 4.09
N VAL A 63 3.87 -3.23 2.90
CA VAL A 63 4.84 -2.91 1.84
C VAL A 63 4.69 -1.46 1.37
N SER A 64 3.46 -0.97 1.17
CA SER A 64 3.22 0.40 0.71
C SER A 64 3.69 1.44 1.73
N VAL A 65 3.48 1.17 3.02
CA VAL A 65 3.95 2.03 4.11
C VAL A 65 5.48 2.03 4.18
N ALA A 66 6.12 0.87 4.08
CA ALA A 66 7.58 0.76 4.07
C ALA A 66 8.18 1.51 2.87
N LEU A 67 7.62 1.32 1.68
CA LEU A 67 8.09 1.99 0.47
C LEU A 67 7.93 3.51 0.55
N ARG A 68 6.81 4.00 1.10
CA ARG A 68 6.61 5.44 1.34
C ARG A 68 7.65 6.03 2.28
N GLU A 69 8.04 5.30 3.32
CA GLU A 69 9.07 5.75 4.24
C GLU A 69 10.45 5.84 3.56
N VAL A 70 10.79 4.86 2.70
CA VAL A 70 12.01 4.91 1.89
C VAL A 70 12.02 6.14 0.97
N VAL A 71 10.94 6.37 0.21
CA VAL A 71 10.85 7.52 -0.70
C VAL A 71 10.90 8.86 0.05
N ARG A 72 10.26 8.94 1.23
CA ARG A 72 10.34 10.12 2.10
C ARG A 72 11.79 10.39 2.54
N GLN A 73 12.49 9.36 2.99
CA GLN A 73 13.91 9.45 3.40
C GLN A 73 14.82 9.89 2.25
N GLU A 74 14.62 9.35 1.05
CA GLU A 74 15.34 9.77 -0.15
C GLU A 74 15.09 11.25 -0.48
N SER A 75 13.83 11.72 -0.38
CA SER A 75 13.48 13.13 -0.63
C SER A 75 14.14 14.10 0.36
N GLU A 76 14.38 13.64 1.59
CA GLU A 76 15.04 14.40 2.66
C GLU A 76 16.58 14.28 2.62
N GLN A 77 17.15 13.55 1.65
CA GLN A 77 18.58 13.18 1.57
C GLN A 77 19.10 12.43 2.81
N VAL A 78 18.22 11.79 3.57
CA VAL A 78 18.58 10.95 4.70
C VAL A 78 18.63 9.52 4.17
N LEU A 79 19.77 9.10 3.60
CA LEU A 79 19.95 7.68 3.26
C LEU A 79 19.89 6.85 4.56
N PRO A 80 19.04 5.82 4.64
CA PRO A 80 19.10 4.91 5.77
C PRO A 80 20.49 4.29 5.80
N VAL A 81 21.15 4.39 6.97
CA VAL A 81 22.36 3.60 7.22
C VAL A 81 21.96 2.15 6.99
N ALA A 82 22.51 1.54 5.94
CA ALA A 82 22.34 0.13 5.67
C ALA A 82 22.71 -0.62 6.95
N THR A 83 21.72 -1.11 7.69
CA THR A 83 21.98 -2.05 8.77
C THR A 83 22.44 -3.32 8.08
N SER A 84 23.76 -3.48 8.00
CA SER A 84 24.38 -4.77 7.73
C SER A 84 23.75 -5.78 8.67
N VAL A 85 22.92 -6.65 8.12
CA VAL A 85 22.48 -7.86 8.81
C VAL A 85 23.66 -8.81 8.69
N GLU A 86 24.46 -8.88 9.76
CA GLU A 86 25.43 -9.97 9.99
C GLU A 86 24.73 -11.29 10.31
#